data_AF-A0A534SAN1-F1
#
_entry.id   AF-A0A534SAN1-F1
#
_cell.length_a   1.000
_cell.length_b   1.000
_cell.length_c   1.000
_cell.angle_alpha   90.00
_cell.angle_beta   90.00
_cell.angle_gamma   90.00
#
_symmetry.space_group_name_H-M   'P 1'
#
loop_
_entity.id
_entity.type
_entity.pdbx_description
1 polymer ?
#
loop_
_entity_poly.entity_id
_entity_poly.type
_entity_poly.pdbx_seq_one_letter_code
_entity_poly.pdbx_strand_id
1 'polypeptide(L)'
;MRFAELSPFPLISAYLRREFLRSFFLCLSLFLGIALLVDFFDRLNEFVKYAAPASTILRYFLFKAPLLLTQAAPAAALTGALLSLGLLSRHQEILALKTCGLSPWQIARPLLLSASVLSAGVWGWNEAVVPYSFHKSRYINTVEIKKKPFKGLFNERGFWYHGEQVFYHVEHFDSHTNTLLGLTIYTLDDHFQVHSLIEASQAYWQGGW
;
A
#
# COMPACT_ATOMS: atom_id res chain seq x y z
N MET A 1 -12.09 -42.96 37.35
CA MET A 1 -12.38 -41.54 37.66
C MET A 1 -11.21 -40.68 37.17
N ARG A 2 -11.37 -40.03 36.01
CA ARG A 2 -10.54 -38.91 35.52
C ARG A 2 -11.22 -38.37 34.25
N PHE A 3 -12.39 -37.75 34.43
CA PHE A 3 -12.94 -36.86 33.43
C PHE A 3 -12.05 -35.62 33.44
N ALA A 4 -10.98 -35.67 32.64
CA ALA A 4 -10.19 -34.49 32.35
C ALA A 4 -11.15 -33.43 31.80
N GLU A 5 -11.15 -32.29 32.48
CA GLU A 5 -11.86 -31.06 32.17
C GLU A 5 -11.44 -30.54 30.79
N LEU A 6 -11.92 -31.17 29.72
CA LEU A 6 -11.88 -30.62 28.38
C LEU A 6 -12.95 -29.53 28.34
N SER A 7 -12.61 -28.34 28.81
CA SER A 7 -13.43 -27.16 28.55
C SER A 7 -13.71 -27.12 27.04
N PRO A 8 -14.97 -27.02 26.55
CA PRO A 8 -15.32 -27.00 25.12
C PRO A 8 -14.82 -25.75 24.37
N PHE A 9 -14.12 -24.87 25.09
CA PHE A 9 -13.54 -23.62 24.64
C PHE A 9 -12.62 -23.67 23.41
N PRO A 10 -11.69 -24.63 23.26
CA PRO A 10 -10.77 -24.64 22.13
C PRO A 10 -11.49 -25.01 20.83
N LEU A 11 -12.54 -25.84 20.89
CA LEU A 11 -13.33 -26.21 19.72
C LEU A 11 -14.15 -25.02 19.22
N ILE A 12 -14.86 -24.33 20.13
CA ILE A 12 -15.65 -23.13 19.82
C ILE A 12 -14.73 -22.02 19.30
N SER A 13 -13.58 -21.80 19.93
CA SER A 13 -12.61 -20.78 19.50
C SER A 13 -12.03 -21.07 18.11
N ALA A 14 -11.74 -22.35 17.80
CA ALA A 14 -11.27 -22.76 16.49
C ALA A 14 -12.34 -22.59 15.41
N TYR A 15 -13.60 -22.89 15.75
CA TYR A 15 -14.74 -22.69 14.87
C TYR A 15 -14.96 -21.19 14.56
N LEU A 16 -15.04 -20.34 15.58
CA LEU A 16 -15.21 -18.89 15.41
C LEU A 16 -14.08 -18.26 14.58
N ARG A 17 -12.83 -18.68 14.83
CA ARG A 17 -11.68 -18.25 14.02
C ARG A 17 -11.80 -18.69 12.56
N ARG A 18 -12.21 -19.94 12.31
CA ARG A 18 -12.36 -20.47 10.95
C ARG A 18 -13.44 -19.71 10.18
N GLU A 19 -14.58 -19.43 10.82
CA GLU A 19 -15.66 -18.68 10.20
C GLU A 19 -15.24 -17.24 9.89
N PHE A 20 -14.61 -16.57 10.85
CA PHE A 20 -14.04 -15.23 10.65
C PHE A 20 -13.01 -15.20 9.50
N LEU A 21 -12.03 -16.10 9.49
CA LEU A 21 -11.01 -16.15 8.43
C LEU A 21 -11.64 -16.41 7.06
N ARG A 22 -12.65 -17.29 6.98
CA ARG A 22 -13.36 -17.57 5.75
C ARG A 22 -14.08 -16.32 5.22
N SER A 23 -14.81 -15.61 6.09
CA SER A 23 -15.46 -14.35 5.71
C SER A 23 -14.44 -13.28 5.33
N PHE A 24 -13.33 -13.15 6.06
CA PHE A 24 -12.25 -12.21 5.77
C PHE A 24 -11.66 -12.44 4.37
N PHE A 25 -11.24 -13.66 4.04
CA PHE A 25 -10.63 -13.94 2.73
C PHE A 25 -11.62 -13.79 1.58
N LEU A 26 -12.90 -14.07 1.81
CA LEU A 26 -13.96 -13.84 0.82
C LEU A 26 -14.12 -12.34 0.55
N CYS A 27 -14.26 -11.53 1.61
CA CYS A 27 -14.31 -10.07 1.49
C CYS A 27 -13.05 -9.50 0.86
N LEU A 28 -11.86 -9.98 1.26
CA LEU A 28 -10.58 -9.51 0.72
C LEU A 28 -10.48 -9.77 -0.78
N SER A 29 -10.86 -10.97 -1.22
CA SER A 29 -10.86 -11.33 -2.65
C SER A 29 -11.83 -10.46 -3.44
N LEU A 30 -13.01 -10.18 -2.88
CA LEU A 30 -14.00 -9.30 -3.49
C LEU A 30 -13.47 -7.86 -3.63
N PHE A 31 -12.98 -7.27 -2.55
CA PHE A 31 -12.42 -5.91 -2.57
C PHE A 31 -11.22 -5.81 -3.51
N LEU A 32 -10.32 -6.81 -3.51
CA LEU A 32 -9.19 -6.85 -4.42
C LEU A 32 -9.65 -6.93 -5.89
N GLY A 33 -10.64 -7.77 -6.20
CA GLY A 33 -11.20 -7.88 -7.54
C GLY A 33 -11.84 -6.58 -8.03
N ILE A 34 -12.62 -5.92 -7.17
CA ILE A 34 -13.22 -4.61 -7.48
C ILE A 34 -12.11 -3.57 -7.70
N ALA A 35 -11.11 -3.50 -6.83
CA ALA A 35 -10.01 -2.55 -6.95
C ALA A 35 -9.20 -2.74 -8.24
N LEU A 36 -8.93 -3.99 -8.62
CA LEU A 36 -8.27 -4.33 -9.88
C LEU A 36 -9.10 -3.92 -11.09
N LEU A 37 -10.42 -4.16 -11.06
CA LEU A 37 -11.33 -3.75 -12.12
C LEU A 37 -11.37 -2.23 -12.28
N VAL A 38 -11.54 -1.50 -11.18
CA VAL A 38 -11.55 -0.02 -11.21
C VAL A 38 -10.26 0.51 -11.81
N ASP A 39 -9.10 0.03 -11.35
CA ASP A 39 -7.81 0.49 -11.87
C ASP A 39 -7.57 0.08 -13.34
N PHE A 40 -8.13 -1.05 -13.78
CA PHE A 40 -8.12 -1.44 -15.18
C PHE A 40 -8.89 -0.46 -16.06
N PHE A 41 -10.11 -0.10 -15.66
CA PHE A 41 -10.92 0.84 -16.43
C PHE A 41 -10.34 2.25 -16.44
N ASP A 42 -9.79 2.72 -15.32
CA ASP A 42 -9.11 4.02 -15.25
C ASP A 42 -7.93 4.13 -16.22
N ARG A 43 -7.24 3.02 -16.48
CA ARG A 43 -6.04 2.97 -17.34
C ARG A 43 -6.30 2.45 -18.74
N LEU A 44 -7.52 2.02 -19.04
CA LEU A 44 -7.88 1.43 -20.33
C LEU A 44 -7.52 2.38 -21.48
N ASN A 45 -7.84 3.67 -21.34
CA ASN A 45 -7.52 4.69 -22.32
C ASN A 45 -6.01 4.84 -22.55
N GLU A 46 -5.18 4.73 -21.51
CA GLU A 46 -3.72 4.73 -21.65
C GLU A 46 -3.24 3.48 -22.39
N PHE A 47 -3.75 2.30 -22.03
CA PHE A 47 -3.33 1.03 -22.65
C PHE A 47 -3.63 0.99 -24.15
N VAL A 48 -4.81 1.49 -24.55
CA VAL A 48 -5.21 1.60 -25.95
C VAL A 48 -4.33 2.63 -26.68
N LYS A 49 -4.09 3.80 -26.07
CA LYS A 49 -3.27 4.86 -26.66
C LYS A 49 -1.82 4.42 -26.93
N TYR A 50 -1.24 3.62 -26.04
CA TYR A 50 0.15 3.18 -26.15
C TYR A 50 0.32 1.81 -26.84
N ALA A 51 -0.77 1.18 -27.29
CA ALA A 51 -0.77 -0.16 -27.88
C ALA A 51 0.01 -1.17 -27.01
N ALA A 52 -0.24 -1.15 -25.70
CA ALA A 52 0.49 -1.99 -24.75
C ALA A 52 0.13 -3.48 -24.97
N PRO A 53 1.12 -4.38 -25.06
CA PRO A 53 0.84 -5.81 -25.21
C PRO A 53 0.16 -6.37 -23.95
N ALA A 54 -0.78 -7.30 -24.14
CA ALA A 54 -1.58 -7.88 -23.05
C ALA A 54 -0.71 -8.53 -21.95
N SER A 55 0.45 -9.08 -22.31
CA SER A 55 1.42 -9.63 -21.36
C SER A 55 1.99 -8.57 -20.40
N THR A 56 2.27 -7.36 -20.89
CA THR A 56 2.74 -6.24 -20.07
C THR A 56 1.64 -5.73 -19.14
N ILE A 57 0.40 -5.67 -19.63
CA ILE A 57 -0.77 -5.30 -18.83
C ILE A 57 -0.97 -6.31 -17.68
N LEU A 58 -0.93 -7.60 -17.98
CA LEU A 58 -1.08 -8.64 -16.95
C LEU A 58 0.05 -8.54 -15.91
N ARG A 59 1.29 -8.37 -16.35
CA ARG A 59 2.45 -8.22 -15.46
C ARG A 59 2.34 -6.98 -14.58
N TYR A 60 1.82 -5.88 -15.12
CA TYR A 60 1.54 -4.65 -14.36
C TYR A 60 0.55 -4.92 -13.21
N PHE A 61 -0.59 -5.55 -13.51
CA PHE A 61 -1.59 -5.87 -12.48
C PHE A 61 -1.09 -6.89 -11.46
N LEU A 62 -0.27 -7.86 -11.88
CA LEU A 62 0.33 -8.85 -10.99
C LEU A 62 1.27 -8.20 -9.96
N PHE A 63 2.05 -7.19 -10.38
CA PHE A 63 2.89 -6.41 -9.46
C PHE A 63 2.13 -5.34 -8.69
N LYS A 64 0.92 -4.96 -9.13
CA LYS A 64 0.09 -3.98 -8.43
C LYS A 64 -0.87 -4.61 -7.42
N ALA A 65 -1.26 -5.86 -7.64
CA ALA A 65 -2.15 -6.60 -6.74
C ALA A 65 -1.65 -6.63 -5.28
N PRO A 66 -0.35 -6.80 -4.97
CA PRO A 66 0.16 -6.72 -3.60
C PRO A 66 -0.15 -5.39 -2.90
N LEU A 67 -0.06 -4.27 -3.62
CA LEU A 67 -0.39 -2.95 -3.08
C LEU A 67 -1.90 -2.83 -2.84
N LEU A 68 -2.72 -3.17 -3.83
CA LEU A 68 -4.18 -3.11 -3.71
C LEU A 68 -4.69 -4.02 -2.60
N LEU A 69 -4.07 -5.18 -2.40
CA LEU A 69 -4.38 -6.09 -1.29
C LEU A 69 -4.13 -5.41 0.06
N THR A 70 -3.00 -4.72 0.24
CA THR A 70 -2.73 -4.00 1.50
C THR A 70 -3.69 -2.85 1.75
N GLN A 71 -4.16 -2.16 0.69
CA GLN A 71 -5.15 -1.10 0.80
C GLN A 71 -6.56 -1.65 1.07
N ALA A 72 -6.88 -2.82 0.52
CA ALA A 72 -8.17 -3.49 0.71
C ALA A 72 -8.29 -4.22 2.06
N ALA A 73 -7.16 -4.61 2.68
CA ALA A 73 -7.16 -5.43 3.89
C ALA A 73 -7.93 -4.82 5.09
N PRO A 74 -7.81 -3.51 5.42
CA PRO A 74 -8.57 -2.92 6.53
C PRO A 74 -10.09 -2.95 6.29
N ALA A 75 -10.53 -2.61 5.08
CA ALA A 75 -11.94 -2.66 4.70
C ALA A 75 -12.47 -4.11 4.73
N ALA A 76 -11.70 -5.05 4.17
CA ALA A 76 -12.03 -6.47 4.19
C ALA A 76 -12.09 -7.06 5.60
N ALA A 77 -11.23 -6.62 6.52
CA ALA A 77 -11.24 -7.03 7.93
C ALA A 77 -12.53 -6.60 8.63
N LEU A 78 -12.94 -5.34 8.44
CA LEU A 78 -14.16 -4.81 9.03
C LEU A 78 -15.40 -5.53 8.47
N THR A 79 -15.51 -5.61 7.14
CA THR A 79 -16.65 -6.26 6.48
C THR A 79 -16.68 -7.76 6.78
N GLY A 80 -15.53 -8.44 6.80
CA GLY A 80 -15.43 -9.85 7.15
C GLY A 80 -15.81 -10.14 8.60
N ALA A 81 -15.43 -9.27 9.54
CA ALA A 81 -15.86 -9.34 10.93
C ALA A 81 -17.39 -9.20 11.05
N LEU A 82 -17.97 -8.19 10.40
CA LEU A 82 -19.41 -7.97 10.39
C LEU A 82 -20.16 -9.14 9.73
N LEU A 83 -19.66 -9.66 8.61
CA LEU A 83 -20.27 -10.78 7.90
C LEU A 83 -20.23 -12.05 8.75
N SER A 84 -19.09 -12.40 9.32
CA SER A 84 -18.96 -13.60 10.18
C SER A 84 -19.87 -13.52 11.41
N LEU A 85 -19.85 -12.39 12.13
CA LEU A 85 -20.76 -12.18 13.27
C LEU A 85 -22.23 -12.17 12.84
N GLY A 86 -22.54 -11.59 11.69
CA GLY A 86 -23.88 -11.57 11.10
C GLY A 86 -24.39 -12.98 10.77
N LEU A 87 -23.55 -13.83 10.19
CA LEU A 87 -23.87 -15.23 9.91
C LEU A 87 -24.12 -16.02 11.20
N LEU A 88 -23.22 -15.91 12.18
CA LEU A 88 -23.37 -16.53 13.50
C LEU A 88 -24.66 -16.07 14.21
N SER A 89 -25.01 -14.79 14.08
CA SER A 89 -26.25 -14.25 14.62
C SER A 89 -27.48 -14.79 13.89
N ARG A 90 -27.42 -14.91 12.55
CA ARG A 90 -28.51 -15.42 11.71
C ARG A 90 -28.83 -16.88 12.00
N HIS A 91 -27.81 -17.68 12.30
CA HIS A 91 -27.95 -19.08 12.69
C HIS A 91 -28.26 -19.28 14.18
N GLN A 92 -28.52 -18.19 14.93
CA GLN A 92 -28.77 -18.21 16.38
C GLN A 92 -27.62 -18.81 17.22
N GLU A 93 -26.43 -18.97 16.65
CA GLU A 93 -25.27 -19.54 17.34
C GLU A 93 -24.76 -18.62 18.45
N ILE A 94 -24.77 -17.30 18.23
CA ILE A 94 -24.42 -16.31 19.26
C ILE A 94 -25.39 -16.41 20.44
N LEU A 95 -26.69 -16.59 20.17
CA LEU A 95 -27.70 -16.73 21.22
C LEU A 95 -27.47 -18.01 22.02
N ALA A 96 -27.23 -19.14 21.33
CA ALA A 96 -26.93 -20.42 21.96
C ALA A 96 -25.70 -20.33 22.87
N LEU A 97 -24.60 -19.75 22.38
CA LEU A 97 -23.37 -19.56 23.16
C LEU A 97 -23.61 -18.70 24.41
N LYS A 98 -24.38 -17.60 24.28
CA LYS A 98 -24.73 -16.75 25.42
C LYS A 98 -25.60 -17.47 26.44
N THR A 99 -26.55 -18.31 26.02
CA THR A 99 -27.38 -19.11 26.94
C THR A 99 -26.58 -20.16 27.70
N CYS A 100 -25.45 -20.63 27.15
CA CYS A 100 -24.50 -21.49 27.85
C CYS A 100 -23.61 -20.73 28.86
N GLY A 101 -23.84 -19.43 29.09
CA GLY A 101 -23.09 -18.62 30.04
C GLY A 101 -21.78 -18.04 29.50
N LEU A 102 -21.51 -18.13 28.19
CA LEU A 102 -20.32 -17.52 27.59
C LEU A 102 -20.47 -15.99 27.54
N SER A 103 -19.43 -15.28 27.97
CA SER A 103 -19.42 -13.83 27.91
C SER A 103 -19.20 -13.34 26.46
N PRO A 104 -19.74 -12.16 26.08
CA PRO A 104 -19.48 -11.59 24.76
C PRO A 104 -17.97 -11.41 24.47
N TRP A 105 -17.18 -11.14 25.51
CA TRP A 105 -15.73 -11.00 25.39
C TRP A 105 -15.03 -12.30 25.00
N GLN A 106 -15.53 -13.44 25.48
CA GLN A 106 -15.01 -14.75 25.12
C GLN A 106 -15.29 -15.11 23.66
N ILE A 107 -16.42 -14.66 23.11
CA ILE A 107 -16.76 -14.82 21.68
C ILE A 107 -15.89 -13.88 20.83
N ALA A 108 -15.64 -12.65 21.27
CA ALA A 108 -14.84 -11.67 20.54
C ALA A 108 -13.33 -11.97 20.55
N ARG A 109 -12.79 -12.55 21.62
CA ARG A 109 -11.36 -12.85 21.78
C ARG A 109 -10.73 -13.62 20.60
N PRO A 110 -11.29 -14.74 20.09
CA PRO A 110 -10.71 -15.44 18.96
C PRO A 110 -10.71 -14.62 17.66
N LEU A 111 -11.68 -13.72 17.46
CA LEU A 111 -11.72 -12.81 16.31
C LEU A 111 -10.61 -11.77 16.44
N LEU A 112 -10.47 -11.13 17.61
CA LEU A 112 -9.44 -10.12 17.86
C LEU A 112 -8.02 -10.69 17.73
N LEU A 113 -7.77 -11.90 18.24
CA LEU A 113 -6.50 -12.58 18.07
C LEU A 113 -6.19 -12.85 16.59
N SER A 114 -7.19 -13.30 15.83
CA SER A 114 -7.03 -13.56 14.40
C SER A 114 -6.76 -12.27 13.62
N ALA A 115 -7.49 -11.19 13.93
CA ALA A 115 -7.27 -9.87 13.34
C ALA A 115 -5.89 -9.31 13.66
N SER A 116 -5.40 -9.51 14.89
CA SER A 116 -4.05 -9.07 15.30
C SER A 116 -2.96 -9.82 14.52
N VAL A 117 -3.10 -11.14 14.35
CA VAL A 117 -2.18 -11.96 13.54
C VAL A 117 -2.20 -11.53 12.07
N LEU A 118 -3.40 -11.28 11.51
CA LEU A 118 -3.54 -10.78 10.14
C LEU A 118 -2.90 -9.40 9.98
N SER A 119 -3.08 -8.49 10.95
CA SER A 119 -2.47 -7.16 10.92
C SER A 119 -0.95 -7.23 10.93
N ALA A 120 -0.35 -8.09 11.79
CA ALA A 120 1.08 -8.33 11.79
C ALA A 120 1.57 -8.94 10.46
N GLY A 121 0.79 -9.84 9.85
CA GLY A 121 1.08 -10.40 8.53
C GLY A 121 1.04 -9.34 7.42
N VAL A 122 0.06 -8.44 7.44
CA VAL A 122 -0.04 -7.32 6.48
C VAL A 122 1.12 -6.33 6.68
N TRP A 123 1.52 -6.08 7.92
CA TRP A 123 2.68 -5.23 8.23
C TRP A 123 3.96 -5.82 7.64
N GLY A 124 4.26 -7.10 7.89
CA GLY A 124 5.42 -7.77 7.29
C GLY A 124 5.36 -7.83 5.75
N TRP A 125 4.16 -7.99 5.19
CA TRP A 125 3.95 -7.91 3.75
C TRP A 125 4.23 -6.50 3.19
N ASN A 126 3.84 -5.46 3.93
CA ASN A 126 4.05 -4.06 3.54
C ASN A 126 5.53 -3.67 3.54
N GLU A 127 6.31 -4.22 4.47
CA GLU A 127 7.74 -3.92 4.57
C GLU A 127 8.58 -4.67 3.52
N ALA A 128 8.25 -5.93 3.22
CA ALA A 128 9.06 -6.74 2.30
C ALA A 128 8.56 -6.72 0.84
N VAL A 129 7.26 -6.90 0.63
CA VAL A 129 6.70 -7.22 -0.69
C VAL A 129 6.23 -5.96 -1.42
N VAL A 130 5.54 -5.06 -0.72
CA VAL A 130 4.96 -3.85 -1.32
C VAL A 130 6.00 -2.93 -1.96
N PRO A 131 7.13 -2.57 -1.32
CA PRO A 131 8.10 -1.67 -1.96
C PRO A 131 8.66 -2.31 -3.24
N TYR A 132 9.07 -3.57 -3.20
CA TYR A 132 9.60 -4.28 -4.37
C TYR A 132 8.58 -4.33 -5.52
N SER A 133 7.35 -4.76 -5.24
CA SER A 133 6.29 -4.89 -6.22
C SER A 133 5.85 -3.54 -6.79
N PHE A 134 5.77 -2.50 -5.95
CA PHE A 134 5.39 -1.16 -6.38
C PHE A 134 6.45 -0.50 -7.28
N HIS A 135 7.73 -0.60 -6.90
CA HIS A 135 8.83 -0.11 -7.74
C HIS A 135 8.82 -0.78 -9.12
N LYS A 136 8.58 -2.10 -9.17
CA LYS A 136 8.52 -2.87 -10.43
C LYS A 136 7.28 -2.54 -11.27
N SER A 137 6.11 -2.36 -10.64
CA SER A 137 4.89 -1.91 -11.32
C SER A 137 5.06 -0.51 -11.92
N ARG A 138 5.70 0.40 -11.19
CA ARG A 138 6.01 1.76 -11.67
C ARG A 138 7.00 1.74 -12.84
N TYR A 139 8.05 0.91 -12.76
CA TYR A 139 8.98 0.70 -13.86
C TYR A 139 8.25 0.25 -15.13
N ILE A 140 7.41 -0.79 -15.03
CA ILE A 140 6.65 -1.32 -16.16
C ILE A 140 5.74 -0.24 -16.76
N ASN A 141 5.04 0.53 -15.93
CA ASN A 141 4.16 1.58 -16.42
C ASN A 141 4.92 2.72 -17.13
N THR A 142 6.03 3.18 -16.55
CA THR A 142 6.79 4.31 -17.12
C THR A 142 7.55 3.91 -18.38
N VAL A 143 8.17 2.73 -18.35
CA VAL A 143 9.15 2.30 -19.37
C VAL A 143 8.50 1.49 -20.47
N GLU A 144 7.72 0.49 -20.11
CA GLU A 144 7.18 -0.48 -21.08
C GLU A 144 5.87 0.03 -21.66
N ILE A 145 5.00 0.63 -20.83
CA ILE A 145 3.69 1.14 -21.29
C ILE A 145 3.85 2.55 -21.86
N LYS A 146 4.41 3.49 -21.09
CA LYS A 146 4.52 4.89 -21.53
C LYS A 146 5.71 5.16 -22.46
N LYS A 147 6.58 4.16 -22.71
CA LYS A 147 7.80 4.25 -23.54
C LYS A 147 8.69 5.44 -23.14
N LYS A 148 8.67 5.83 -21.87
CA LYS A 148 9.52 6.89 -21.32
C LYS A 148 10.74 6.23 -20.65
N PRO A 149 11.96 6.77 -20.79
CA PRO A 149 13.11 6.21 -20.09
C PRO A 149 12.85 6.20 -18.57
N PHE A 150 13.21 5.09 -17.90
CA PHE A 150 13.12 4.99 -16.44
C PHE A 150 14.08 6.01 -15.82
N LYS A 151 13.55 7.12 -15.36
CA LYS A 151 14.31 8.15 -14.66
C LYS A 151 13.78 8.15 -13.22
N GLY A 152 14.66 7.86 -12.26
CA GLY A 152 14.32 7.53 -10.87
C GLY A 152 13.50 8.61 -10.13
N LEU A 153 13.06 8.29 -8.92
CA LEU A 153 12.21 9.13 -8.05
C LEU A 153 12.70 10.58 -7.82
N PHE A 154 13.99 10.84 -8.04
CA PHE A 154 14.65 12.13 -7.86
C PHE A 154 14.78 12.97 -9.15
N ASN A 155 14.18 12.53 -10.25
CA ASN A 155 14.53 13.02 -11.59
C ASN A 155 13.35 13.59 -12.42
N GLU A 156 12.18 13.80 -11.81
CA GLU A 156 10.99 14.28 -12.54
C GLU A 156 10.67 15.76 -12.34
N ARG A 157 11.17 16.39 -11.27
CA ARG A 157 10.92 17.80 -11.01
C ARG A 157 12.20 18.32 -10.45
N GLY A 158 12.75 19.35 -11.08
CA GLY A 158 13.92 19.96 -10.51
C GLY A 158 13.64 20.28 -9.05
N PHE A 159 14.52 19.83 -8.15
CA PHE A 159 14.23 19.96 -6.74
C PHE A 159 14.41 21.43 -6.36
N TRP A 160 13.40 21.98 -5.70
CA TRP A 160 13.47 23.32 -5.13
C TRP A 160 13.87 23.17 -3.67
N TYR A 161 15.00 23.75 -3.31
CA TYR A 161 15.46 23.85 -1.93
C TYR A 161 15.45 25.31 -1.50
N HIS A 162 14.89 25.59 -0.33
CA HIS A 162 14.76 26.93 0.21
C HIS A 162 15.72 27.09 1.40
N GLY A 163 16.74 27.94 1.25
CA GLY A 163 17.51 28.52 2.35
C GLY A 163 16.93 29.87 2.81
N GLU A 164 17.48 30.51 3.83
CA GLU A 164 16.86 31.70 4.46
C GLU A 164 16.49 32.82 3.47
N GLN A 165 17.37 33.14 2.52
CA GLN A 165 17.15 34.16 1.48
C GLN A 165 17.54 33.65 0.08
N VAL A 166 17.62 32.33 -0.09
CA VAL A 166 18.14 31.71 -1.33
C VAL A 166 17.28 30.53 -1.74
N PHE A 167 16.82 30.50 -2.99
CA PHE A 167 16.12 29.37 -3.59
C PHE A 167 17.05 28.67 -4.58
N TYR A 168 17.25 27.38 -4.39
CA TYR A 168 18.00 26.53 -5.30
C TYR A 168 17.00 25.72 -6.12
N HIS A 169 17.08 25.80 -7.44
CA HIS A 169 16.39 24.93 -8.36
C HIS A 169 17.42 24.04 -9.06
N VAL A 170 17.25 22.73 -9.04
CA VAL A 170 18.15 21.81 -9.75
C VAL A 170 17.35 20.93 -10.66
N GLU A 171 17.48 21.09 -11.98
CA GLU A 171 16.71 20.34 -12.97
C GLU A 171 16.95 18.84 -12.93
N HIS A 172 18.21 18.41 -12.73
CA HIS A 172 18.58 16.99 -12.76
C HIS A 172 19.71 16.68 -11.80
N PHE A 173 19.56 15.62 -11.01
CA PHE A 173 20.63 15.09 -10.18
C PHE A 173 21.03 13.71 -10.68
N ASP A 174 22.29 13.56 -11.06
CA ASP A 174 22.88 12.27 -11.40
C ASP A 174 23.58 11.67 -10.16
N SER A 175 22.96 10.64 -9.59
CA SER A 175 23.44 9.93 -8.41
C SER A 175 24.72 9.12 -8.64
N HIS A 176 25.12 8.85 -9.90
CA HIS A 176 26.35 8.11 -10.19
C HIS A 176 27.59 9.00 -10.22
N THR A 177 27.43 10.25 -10.66
CA THR A 177 28.53 11.21 -10.82
C THR A 177 28.51 12.31 -9.75
N ASN A 178 27.49 12.32 -8.87
CA ASN A 178 27.26 13.40 -7.89
C ASN A 178 27.23 14.78 -8.56
N THR A 179 26.67 14.85 -9.77
CA THR A 179 26.53 16.09 -10.53
C THR A 179 25.10 16.60 -10.49
N LEU A 180 24.98 17.89 -10.24
CA LEU A 180 23.76 18.67 -10.35
C LEU A 180 23.82 19.34 -11.73
N LEU A 181 22.85 19.04 -12.59
CA LEU A 181 22.74 19.65 -13.92
C LEU A 181 21.57 20.64 -13.91
N GLY A 182 21.78 21.83 -14.47
CA GLY A 182 20.78 22.91 -14.48
C GLY A 182 20.47 23.42 -13.07
N LEU A 183 21.51 23.91 -12.38
CA LEU A 183 21.37 24.56 -11.07
C LEU A 183 21.08 26.06 -11.28
N THR A 184 19.93 26.52 -10.81
CA THR A 184 19.57 27.94 -10.76
C THR A 184 19.44 28.37 -9.30
N ILE A 185 20.19 29.38 -8.90
CA ILE A 185 20.17 29.94 -7.55
C ILE A 185 19.54 31.33 -7.62
N TYR A 186 18.42 31.52 -6.93
CA TYR A 186 17.76 32.82 -6.77
C TYR A 186 18.09 33.37 -5.38
N THR A 187 18.75 34.51 -5.30
CA THR A 187 18.94 35.21 -4.02
C THR A 187 17.90 36.32 -3.89
N LEU A 188 17.18 36.36 -2.79
CA LEU A 188 16.20 37.41 -2.51
C LEU A 188 16.80 38.46 -1.56
N ASP A 189 16.42 39.71 -1.77
CA ASP A 189 16.68 40.80 -0.84
C ASP A 189 15.65 40.79 0.32
N ASP A 190 15.89 41.57 1.38
CA ASP A 190 15.03 41.68 2.58
C ASP A 190 13.57 42.09 2.25
N HIS A 191 13.35 42.67 1.06
CA HIS A 191 12.04 43.05 0.53
C HIS A 191 11.37 41.98 -0.36
N PHE A 192 11.86 40.73 -0.33
CA PHE A 192 11.40 39.61 -1.18
C PHE A 192 11.51 39.88 -2.70
N GLN A 193 12.43 40.75 -3.11
CA GLN A 193 12.75 40.98 -4.53
C GLN A 193 13.95 40.13 -4.93
N VAL A 194 13.94 39.59 -6.15
CA VAL A 194 15.08 38.81 -6.67
C VAL A 194 16.26 39.77 -6.89
N HIS A 195 17.30 39.64 -6.07
CA HIS A 195 18.51 40.46 -6.12
C HIS A 195 19.51 39.93 -7.15
N SER A 196 19.69 38.62 -7.22
CA SER A 196 20.61 37.99 -8.17
C SER A 196 20.14 36.59 -8.55
N LEU A 197 20.52 36.18 -9.76
CA LEU A 197 20.23 34.88 -10.32
C LEU A 197 21.54 34.31 -10.86
N ILE A 198 21.90 33.11 -10.38
CA ILE A 198 23.08 32.38 -10.81
C ILE A 198 22.60 31.11 -11.51
N GLU A 199 22.87 31.00 -12.80
CA GLU A 199 22.62 29.79 -13.60
C GLU A 199 23.93 29.05 -13.83
N ALA A 200 23.98 27.80 -13.40
CA ALA A 200 25.07 26.87 -13.65
C ALA A 200 24.53 25.67 -14.42
N SER A 201 25.10 25.44 -15.61
CA SER A 201 24.75 24.27 -16.43
C SER A 201 25.14 22.95 -15.75
N GLN A 202 26.25 22.95 -14.99
CA GLN A 202 26.74 21.81 -14.23
C GLN A 202 27.37 22.26 -12.91
N ALA A 203 27.08 21.56 -11.83
CA ALA A 203 27.73 21.72 -10.53
C ALA A 203 28.12 20.35 -9.96
N TYR A 204 29.31 20.24 -9.39
CA TYR A 204 29.82 19.01 -8.79
C TYR A 204 29.69 19.07 -7.28
N TRP A 205 29.07 18.06 -6.68
CA TRP A 205 28.98 17.97 -5.23
C TRP A 205 30.30 17.43 -4.65
N GLN A 206 31.10 18.31 -4.02
CA GLN A 206 32.38 17.96 -3.38
C GLN A 206 32.32 17.76 -1.86
N GLY A 207 31.13 17.69 -1.27
CA GLY A 207 30.97 17.30 0.15
C GLY A 207 31.26 18.40 1.17
N GLY A 208 30.65 19.58 1.01
CA GLY A 208 30.60 20.63 2.02
C GLY A 208 29.42 21.56 1.78
N TRP A 209 28.72 21.96 2.85
CA TRP A 209 27.72 23.03 2.86
C TRP A 209 28.36 24.31 3.39
#